data_AF-A0A7R7VMM9-F1
#
_entry.id   AF-A0A7R7VMM9-F1
#
_cell.length_a   1.000
_cell.length_b   1.000
_cell.length_c   1.000
_cell.angle_alpha   90.00
_cell.angle_beta   90.00
_cell.angle_gamma   90.00
#
_symmetry.space_group_name_H-M   'P 1'
#
loop_
_entity.id
_entity.type
_entity.pdbx_description
1 polymer ?
#
loop_
_entity_poly.entity_id
_entity_poly.type
_entity_poly.pdbx_seq_one_letter_code
_entity_poly.pdbx_strand_id
1 'polypeptide(L)'
;MLTQIQTLICGNVALTSKANQISEDVVKKAWQNAPSKTEQSGYPHHYNGQKVIEKLDPVCHGKTVFEAPVYADGKLYPFTVKPKQNPGAFRVIYTDDKDKHYCGMISHDGVEEVKGTKKKEGTPANPNAGDFHACTAEGPKRKS
;
A
#
# COMPACT_ATOMS: atom_id res chain seq x y z
N MET A 1 -26.06 14.19 6.07
CA MET A 1 -25.76 12.93 5.37
C MET A 1 -24.50 12.36 5.99
N LEU A 2 -24.57 11.17 6.60
CA LEU A 2 -23.38 10.48 7.10
C LEU A 2 -22.65 9.92 5.88
N THR A 3 -21.46 10.44 5.57
CA THR A 3 -20.58 9.87 4.55
C THR A 3 -20.21 8.47 4.99
N GLN A 4 -20.59 7.46 4.20
CA GLN A 4 -20.22 6.07 4.50
C GLN A 4 -18.70 5.95 4.36
N ILE A 5 -18.02 5.63 5.47
CA ILE A 5 -16.57 5.43 5.47
C ILE A 5 -16.28 4.15 4.69
N GLN A 6 -15.85 4.29 3.44
CA GLN A 6 -15.42 3.17 2.62
C GLN A 6 -14.14 2.58 3.21
N THR A 7 -14.10 1.26 3.37
CA THR A 7 -12.95 0.52 3.89
C THR A 7 -12.34 -0.30 2.76
N LEU A 8 -11.02 -0.23 2.62
CA LEU A 8 -10.24 -1.09 1.75
C LEU A 8 -9.72 -2.28 2.56
N ILE A 9 -9.74 -3.45 1.93
CA ILE A 9 -9.26 -4.71 2.49
C ILE A 9 -8.06 -5.16 1.67
N CYS A 10 -6.97 -5.45 2.37
CA CYS A 10 -5.74 -5.99 1.81
C CYS A 10 -5.59 -7.48 2.17
N GLY A 11 -4.87 -8.25 1.34
CA GLY A 11 -4.58 -9.66 1.57
C GLY A 11 -3.17 -9.92 2.13
N ASN A 12 -2.80 -9.30 3.24
CA ASN A 12 -1.50 -9.55 3.89
C ASN A 12 -1.62 -10.68 4.93
N VAL A 13 -0.94 -11.81 4.70
CA VAL A 13 -1.04 -13.01 5.55
C VAL A 13 -0.37 -12.85 6.92
N ALA A 14 0.48 -11.82 7.08
CA ALA A 14 1.09 -11.47 8.36
C ALA A 14 0.16 -10.69 9.28
N LEU A 15 -0.93 -10.15 8.74
CA LEU A 15 -1.86 -9.30 9.44
C LEU A 15 -3.15 -10.06 9.76
N THR A 16 -3.76 -9.74 10.90
CA THR A 16 -5.13 -10.20 11.20
C THR A 16 -6.13 -9.60 10.19
N SER A 17 -7.31 -10.20 10.06
CA SER A 17 -8.37 -9.66 9.21
C SER A 17 -8.73 -8.21 9.51
N LYS A 18 -8.63 -7.79 10.78
CA LYS A 18 -8.85 -6.40 11.20
C LYS A 18 -7.68 -5.50 10.82
N ALA A 19 -6.44 -5.97 10.98
CA ALA A 19 -5.26 -5.20 10.62
C ALA A 19 -5.08 -5.06 9.09
N ASN A 20 -5.72 -5.92 8.31
CA ASN A 20 -5.82 -5.82 6.84
C ASN A 20 -6.84 -4.78 6.35
N GLN A 21 -7.58 -4.13 7.24
CA GLN A 21 -8.57 -3.11 6.89
C GLN A 21 -7.98 -1.71 7.08
N ILE A 22 -8.20 -0.84 6.10
CA ILE A 22 -7.81 0.57 6.14
C ILE A 22 -8.92 1.45 5.58
N SER A 23 -9.25 2.54 6.25
CA SER A 23 -10.28 3.46 5.74
C SER A 23 -9.74 4.29 4.58
N GLU A 24 -10.60 4.58 3.60
CA GLU A 24 -10.23 5.46 2.50
C GLU A 24 -9.84 6.86 2.97
N ASP A 25 -10.42 7.36 4.07
CA ASP A 25 -10.08 8.68 4.61
C ASP A 25 -8.62 8.73 5.09
N VAL A 26 -8.14 7.66 5.71
CA VAL A 26 -6.73 7.52 6.10
C VAL A 26 -5.84 7.52 4.87
N VAL A 27 -6.22 6.76 3.83
CA VAL A 27 -5.47 6.68 2.57
C VAL A 27 -5.42 8.02 1.86
N LYS A 28 -6.57 8.71 1.72
CA LYS A 28 -6.68 10.04 1.09
C LYS A 28 -5.84 11.06 1.83
N LYS A 29 -5.89 11.06 3.16
CA LYS A 29 -5.05 11.94 3.99
C LYS A 29 -3.56 11.67 3.76
N ALA A 30 -3.14 10.41 3.73
CA ALA A 30 -1.74 10.06 3.48
C ALA A 30 -1.29 10.49 2.07
N TRP A 31 -2.10 10.21 1.05
CA TRP A 31 -1.84 10.62 -0.34
C TRP A 31 -1.68 12.13 -0.51
N GLN A 32 -2.61 12.92 0.04
CA GLN A 32 -2.58 14.38 -0.03
C GLN A 32 -1.31 14.95 0.61
N ASN A 33 -0.81 14.33 1.68
CA ASN A 33 0.39 14.75 2.39
C ASN A 33 1.70 14.13 1.86
N ALA A 34 1.63 13.17 0.93
CA ALA A 34 2.83 12.59 0.35
C ALA A 34 3.55 13.60 -0.56
N PRO A 35 4.88 13.72 -0.53
CA PRO A 35 5.65 14.55 -1.46
C PRO A 35 5.49 14.13 -2.93
N SER A 36 5.83 15.00 -3.88
CA SER A 36 5.92 14.65 -5.32
C SER A 36 7.32 14.23 -5.77
N LYS A 37 8.20 13.90 -4.81
CA LYS A 37 9.58 13.47 -5.08
C LYS A 37 10.09 12.67 -3.89
N THR A 38 11.14 11.88 -4.11
CA THR A 38 11.81 11.15 -3.02
C THR A 38 12.46 12.11 -2.03
N GLU A 39 12.17 11.88 -0.74
CA GLU A 39 12.74 12.64 0.37
C GLU A 39 13.80 11.82 1.13
N GLN A 40 14.31 12.38 2.23
CA GLN A 40 15.45 11.82 2.97
C GLN A 40 15.24 10.37 3.45
N SER A 41 14.00 9.98 3.76
CA SER A 41 13.66 8.62 4.19
C SER A 41 13.79 7.57 3.08
N GLY A 42 13.94 7.99 1.82
CA GLY A 42 13.85 7.14 0.62
C GLY A 42 12.43 6.96 0.09
N TYR A 43 11.42 7.57 0.74
CA TYR A 43 10.05 7.62 0.26
C TYR A 43 9.62 9.06 -0.05
N PRO A 44 8.58 9.26 -0.88
CA PRO A 44 8.05 8.27 -1.83
C PRO A 44 9.10 7.85 -2.87
N HIS A 45 8.90 6.76 -3.57
CA HIS A 45 9.78 6.36 -4.69
C HIS A 45 8.99 5.71 -5.81
N HIS A 46 9.56 5.64 -7.01
CA HIS A 46 8.86 5.10 -8.17
C HIS A 46 8.52 3.63 -7.95
N TYR A 47 7.29 3.27 -8.33
CA TYR A 47 6.80 1.91 -8.30
C TYR A 47 6.65 1.37 -9.72
N ASN A 48 7.29 0.23 -10.00
CA ASN A 48 7.42 -0.34 -11.34
C ASN A 48 6.55 -1.60 -11.56
N GLY A 49 5.70 -1.96 -10.61
CA GLY A 49 4.87 -3.18 -10.69
C GLY A 49 3.66 -3.03 -11.62
N GLN A 50 3.89 -3.07 -12.93
CA GLN A 50 2.84 -2.84 -13.95
C GLN A 50 1.61 -3.75 -13.79
N LYS A 51 1.81 -5.04 -13.50
CA LYS A 51 0.70 -5.99 -13.24
C LYS A 51 -0.20 -5.61 -12.06
N VAL A 52 0.34 -4.83 -11.10
CA VAL A 52 -0.43 -4.33 -9.97
C VAL A 52 -1.11 -3.02 -10.36
N ILE A 53 -0.40 -2.13 -11.07
CA ILE A 53 -0.95 -0.87 -11.60
C ILE A 53 -2.17 -1.13 -12.50
N GLU A 54 -2.14 -2.17 -13.33
CA GLU A 54 -3.27 -2.59 -14.19
C GLU A 54 -4.53 -2.99 -13.40
N LYS A 55 -4.41 -3.27 -12.09
CA LYS A 55 -5.53 -3.57 -11.18
C LYS A 55 -6.01 -2.34 -10.40
N LEU A 56 -5.32 -1.21 -10.52
CA LEU A 56 -5.66 0.07 -9.92
C LEU A 56 -6.51 0.90 -10.90
N ASP A 57 -6.71 2.19 -10.59
CA ASP A 57 -7.44 3.11 -11.45
C ASP A 57 -6.88 3.09 -12.90
N PRO A 58 -7.73 2.86 -13.92
CA PRO A 58 -7.33 2.87 -15.34
C PRO A 58 -6.57 4.12 -15.78
N VAL A 59 -6.82 5.27 -15.15
CA VAL A 59 -6.10 6.52 -15.45
C VAL A 59 -4.61 6.41 -15.18
N CYS A 60 -4.17 5.46 -14.36
CA CYS A 60 -2.78 5.24 -14.01
C CYS A 60 -2.06 4.18 -14.87
N HIS A 61 -2.77 3.48 -15.75
CA HIS A 61 -2.19 2.41 -16.56
C HIS A 61 -1.13 2.98 -17.52
N GLY A 62 0.06 2.38 -17.53
CA GLY A 62 1.18 2.81 -18.36
C GLY A 62 1.86 4.11 -17.92
N LYS A 63 1.46 4.70 -16.78
CA LYS A 63 2.09 5.92 -16.23
C LYS A 63 3.21 5.59 -15.25
N THR A 64 4.12 6.54 -15.08
CA THR A 64 5.04 6.57 -13.93
C THR A 64 4.26 6.94 -12.68
N VAL A 65 4.42 6.14 -11.63
CA VAL A 65 3.72 6.32 -10.35
C VAL A 65 4.70 6.25 -9.19
N PHE A 66 4.37 6.96 -8.11
CA PHE A 66 5.02 6.86 -6.82
C PHE A 66 4.29 5.89 -5.90
N GLU A 67 5.04 5.20 -5.04
CA GLU A 67 4.52 4.57 -3.83
C GLU A 67 4.92 5.37 -2.57
N ALA A 68 3.98 5.54 -1.64
CA ALA A 68 4.23 6.17 -0.34
C ALA A 68 3.63 5.35 0.81
N PRO A 69 4.30 5.24 1.97
CA PRO A 69 3.80 4.49 3.12
C PRO A 69 2.51 5.07 3.69
N VAL A 70 1.60 4.20 4.13
CA VAL A 70 0.38 4.58 4.82
C VAL A 70 0.28 3.80 6.14
N TYR A 71 0.06 4.51 7.24
CA TYR A 71 -0.24 3.87 8.51
C TYR A 71 -1.76 3.78 8.72
N ALA A 72 -2.26 2.58 9.01
CA ALA A 72 -3.69 2.34 9.22
C ALA A 72 -4.26 3.10 10.44
N ASP A 73 -3.41 3.55 11.36
CA ASP A 73 -3.79 4.39 12.50
C ASP A 73 -3.97 5.88 12.14
N GLY A 74 -3.75 6.26 10.87
CA GLY A 74 -3.93 7.62 10.38
C GLY A 74 -2.78 8.59 10.65
N LYS A 75 -1.67 8.12 11.25
CA LYS A 75 -0.43 8.89 11.34
C LYS A 75 0.20 9.05 9.96
N LEU A 76 0.88 10.17 9.76
CA LEU A 76 1.63 10.44 8.53
C LEU A 76 3.03 9.85 8.63
N TYR A 77 3.52 9.29 7.53
CA TYR A 77 4.90 8.81 7.45
C TYR A 77 5.87 10.01 7.42
N PRO A 78 6.95 10.00 8.23
CA PRO A 78 7.87 11.13 8.30
C PRO A 78 8.92 11.05 7.18
N PHE A 79 8.57 11.56 6.00
CA PHE A 79 9.38 11.49 4.78
C PHE A 79 10.78 12.10 4.89
N THR A 80 10.97 13.09 5.76
CA THR A 80 12.23 13.84 5.91
C THR A 80 13.12 13.33 7.04
N VAL A 81 12.76 12.24 7.72
CA VAL A 81 13.49 11.74 8.90
C VAL A 81 14.45 10.60 8.53
N LYS A 82 15.65 10.62 9.15
CA LYS A 82 16.60 9.50 9.18
C LYS A 82 16.94 9.10 10.64
N PRO A 83 17.18 7.81 10.94
CA PRO A 83 17.05 6.65 10.03
C PRO A 83 15.61 6.46 9.55
N LYS A 84 15.43 5.79 8.40
CA LYS A 84 14.08 5.56 7.84
C LYS A 84 13.22 4.82 8.86
N GLN A 85 11.98 5.28 9.04
CA GLN A 85 11.05 4.58 9.92
C GLN A 85 10.52 3.32 9.24
N ASN A 86 9.94 2.43 10.04
CA ASN A 86 9.25 1.26 9.51
C ASN A 86 8.05 1.72 8.66
N PRO A 87 8.03 1.48 7.34
CA PRO A 87 6.97 1.99 6.46
C PRO A 87 5.64 1.21 6.59
N GLY A 88 5.61 0.12 7.34
CA GLY A 88 4.44 -0.75 7.42
C GLY A 88 4.12 -1.45 6.09
N ALA A 89 2.98 -2.14 6.07
CA ALA A 89 2.57 -3.05 4.99
C ALA A 89 1.98 -2.36 3.76
N PHE A 90 1.60 -1.10 3.90
CA PHE A 90 0.61 -0.43 3.07
C PHE A 90 1.23 0.72 2.29
N ARG A 91 0.91 0.82 1.00
CA ARG A 91 1.37 1.91 0.13
C ARG A 91 0.22 2.50 -0.66
N VAL A 92 0.15 3.83 -0.66
CA VAL A 92 -0.68 4.55 -1.63
C VAL A 92 0.08 4.74 -2.92
N ILE A 93 -0.59 4.55 -4.05
CA ILE A 93 -0.05 4.78 -5.39
C ILE A 93 -0.68 6.03 -5.98
N TYR A 94 0.15 6.90 -6.54
CA TYR A 94 -0.29 8.11 -7.24
C TYR A 94 0.65 8.47 -8.38
N THR A 95 0.15 9.21 -9.37
CA THR A 95 0.95 9.59 -10.55
C THR A 95 2.10 10.53 -10.18
N ASP A 96 3.24 10.35 -10.86
CA ASP A 96 4.38 11.28 -10.83
C ASP A 96 4.15 12.43 -11.82
N ASP A 97 3.04 13.14 -11.63
CA ASP A 97 2.72 14.36 -12.36
C ASP A 97 2.21 15.43 -11.39
N LYS A 98 1.95 16.63 -11.92
CA LYS A 98 1.53 17.77 -11.09
C LYS A 98 0.22 17.53 -10.36
N ASP A 99 -0.65 16.70 -10.92
CA ASP A 99 -1.99 16.44 -10.37
C ASP A 99 -1.95 15.38 -9.26
N LYS A 100 -0.85 14.62 -9.16
CA LYS A 100 -0.65 13.53 -8.21
C LYS A 100 -1.88 12.61 -8.16
N HIS A 101 -2.47 12.25 -9.28
CA HIS A 101 -3.72 11.49 -9.31
C HIS A 101 -3.65 10.23 -8.45
N TYR A 102 -4.62 10.03 -7.54
CA TYR A 102 -4.70 8.83 -6.72
C TYR A 102 -5.05 7.61 -7.57
N CYS A 103 -4.15 6.63 -7.63
CA CYS A 103 -4.36 5.40 -8.41
C CYS A 103 -5.04 4.32 -7.59
N GLY A 104 -4.74 4.25 -6.29
CA GLY A 104 -5.24 3.18 -5.43
C GLY A 104 -4.28 2.84 -4.30
N MET A 105 -4.59 1.73 -3.64
CA MET A 105 -3.86 1.25 -2.49
C MET A 105 -3.29 -0.14 -2.78
N ILE A 106 -2.03 -0.36 -2.42
CA ILE A 106 -1.38 -1.67 -2.51
C ILE A 106 -0.84 -2.09 -1.15
N SER A 107 -0.61 -3.38 -0.99
CA SER A 107 0.02 -3.93 0.21
C SER A 107 0.92 -5.09 -0.16
N HIS A 108 1.99 -5.27 0.61
CA HIS A 108 2.73 -6.53 0.61
C HIS A 108 1.81 -7.69 1.00
N ASP A 109 2.04 -8.87 0.45
CA ASP A 109 1.32 -10.11 0.82
C ASP A 109 1.77 -10.68 2.17
N GLY A 110 2.89 -10.21 2.72
CA GLY A 110 3.42 -10.64 4.02
C GLY A 110 4.13 -12.00 3.97
N VAL A 111 4.40 -12.52 2.76
CA VAL A 111 5.11 -13.80 2.57
C VAL A 111 6.61 -13.55 2.56
N GLU A 112 7.30 -14.10 3.56
CA GLU A 112 8.76 -14.10 3.59
C GLU A 112 9.30 -15.36 2.92
N GLU A 113 9.96 -15.22 1.76
CA GLU A 113 10.66 -16.33 1.14
C GLU A 113 11.92 -16.69 1.93
N VAL A 114 11.93 -17.86 2.56
CA VAL A 114 13.14 -18.44 3.16
C VAL A 114 13.55 -19.65 2.33
N LYS A 115 14.68 -19.53 1.62
CA LYS A 115 15.40 -20.63 0.94
C LYS A 115 14.52 -21.59 0.11
N GLY A 116 13.64 -21.06 -0.75
CA GLY A 116 12.87 -21.87 -1.70
C GLY A 116 11.69 -22.65 -1.11
N THR A 117 11.36 -22.46 0.17
CA THR A 117 10.14 -23.01 0.79
C THR A 117 9.14 -21.90 1.07
N LYS A 118 7.96 -21.95 0.43
CA LYS A 118 6.81 -21.09 0.76
C LYS A 118 6.39 -21.38 2.20
N LYS A 119 6.52 -20.39 3.11
CA LYS A 119 6.11 -20.54 4.52
C LYS A 119 4.59 -20.76 4.61
N LYS A 120 4.17 -21.63 5.54
CA LYS A 120 2.76 -21.91 5.88
C LYS A 120 2.15 -20.78 6.70
N GLU A 121 0.83 -20.64 6.60
CA GLU A 121 -0.04 -19.85 7.47
C GLU A 121 0.35 -20.06 8.95
N GLY A 122 0.61 -18.98 9.70
CA GLY A 122 0.98 -19.02 11.13
C GLY A 122 2.49 -18.97 11.47
N THR A 123 3.39 -18.81 10.49
CA THR A 123 4.84 -18.59 10.74
C THR A 123 5.13 -17.09 10.86
N PRO A 124 6.10 -16.59 11.68
CA PRO A 124 6.29 -15.14 11.87
C PRO A 124 6.50 -14.46 10.52
N ALA A 125 5.52 -13.64 10.16
CA ALA A 125 5.37 -13.06 8.85
C ALA A 125 5.74 -11.58 8.97
N ASN A 126 6.65 -11.13 8.12
CA ASN A 126 7.02 -9.72 8.05
C ASN A 126 5.95 -9.02 7.21
N PRO A 127 5.10 -8.16 7.80
CA PRO A 127 4.02 -7.51 7.06
C PRO A 127 4.55 -6.57 5.95
N ASN A 128 5.85 -6.29 5.93
CA ASN A 128 6.51 -5.44 4.94
C ASN A 128 7.28 -6.25 3.88
N ALA A 129 7.06 -7.56 3.78
CA ALA A 129 7.79 -8.45 2.88
C ALA A 129 6.87 -9.15 1.87
N GLY A 130 7.48 -9.66 0.81
CA GLY A 130 6.80 -10.38 -0.26
C GLY A 130 6.29 -9.45 -1.37
N ASP A 131 5.46 -10.01 -2.25
CA ASP A 131 4.97 -9.30 -3.43
C ASP A 131 3.87 -8.30 -3.06
N PHE A 132 3.70 -7.28 -3.90
CA PHE A 132 2.59 -6.34 -3.76
C PHE A 132 1.32 -6.85 -4.47
N HIS A 133 0.17 -6.60 -3.86
CA HIS A 133 -1.16 -6.73 -4.47
C HIS A 133 -2.00 -5.46 -4.25
N ALA A 134 -2.98 -5.25 -5.13
CA ALA A 134 -3.97 -4.18 -4.96
C ALA A 134 -4.95 -4.52 -3.82
N CYS A 135 -5.22 -3.55 -2.96
CA CYS A 135 -6.29 -3.63 -1.97
C CYS A 135 -7.62 -3.19 -2.61
N THR A 136 -8.73 -3.75 -2.16
CA THR A 136 -10.05 -3.55 -2.78
C THR A 136 -11.12 -3.28 -1.73
N ALA A 137 -12.24 -2.65 -2.13
CA ALA A 137 -13.38 -2.45 -1.24
C ALA A 137 -14.11 -3.77 -0.88
N GLU A 138 -13.94 -4.82 -1.69
CA GLU A 138 -14.58 -6.14 -1.49
C GLU A 138 -13.64 -7.18 -0.82
N GLY A 139 -12.36 -6.85 -0.65
CA GLY A 139 -11.31 -7.82 -0.28
C GLY A 139 -10.92 -8.78 -1.41
N PRO A 140 -9.94 -9.67 -1.18
CA PRO A 140 -9.55 -10.66 -2.17
C PRO A 140 -10.73 -11.60 -2.46
N LYS A 141 -11.16 -11.67 -3.72
CA LYS A 141 -12.18 -12.62 -4.17
C LYS A 141 -11.64 -14.04 -3.95
N ARG A 142 -12.17 -14.75 -2.95
CA ARG A 142 -11.92 -16.19 -2.79
C ARG A 142 -12.45 -16.86 -4.05
N LYS A 143 -11.59 -17.54 -4.82
CA LYS A 143 -12.06 -18.45 -5.86
C LYS A 143 -12.87 -19.54 -5.14
N SER A 144 -14.17 -19.57 -5.42
CA SER A 144 -15.05 -20.71 -5.14
C SER A 144 -14.59 -21.94 -5.91
#